data_AF-A0A7R9FXP0-F1
#
_entry.id   AF-A0A7R9FXP0-F1
#
_cell.length_a   1.000
_cell.length_b   1.000
_cell.length_c   1.000
_cell.angle_alpha   90.00
_cell.angle_beta   90.00
_cell.angle_gamma   90.00
#
_symmetry.space_group_name_H-M   'P 1'
#
loop_
_entity.id
_entity.type
_entity.pdbx_description
1 polymer ?
#
loop_
_entity_poly.entity_id
_entity_poly.type
_entity_poly.pdbx_seq_one_letter_code
_entity_poly.pdbx_strand_id
1 'polypeptide(L)' 'MKGGWIRTRSGRHKRLWKKKENLRRRLRQHVFCNSTQSWLLDKMVTKYWRQPRYYVDDPYEPYHTREEFLITRKKPLP' A
#
# COMPACT_ATOMS: atom_id res chain seq x y z
N MET A 1 -10.10 8.19 -8.68
CA MET A 1 -9.08 8.25 -7.60
C MET A 1 -8.08 7.14 -7.83
N LYS A 2 -6.80 7.44 -7.99
CA LYS A 2 -5.73 6.43 -8.14
C LYS A 2 -5.54 5.75 -6.78
N GLY A 3 -6.03 4.52 -6.65
CA GLY A 3 -5.85 3.72 -5.45
C GLY A 3 -4.36 3.44 -5.21
N GLY A 4 -3.92 3.49 -3.96
CA GLY A 4 -2.55 3.13 -3.62
C GLY A 4 -2.42 1.62 -3.43
N TRP A 5 -1.58 0.96 -4.23
CA TRP A 5 -1.26 -0.45 -4.03
C TRP A 5 -0.10 -0.61 -3.05
N ILE A 6 -0.27 -1.46 -2.04
CA ILE A 6 0.77 -1.78 -1.05
C ILE A 6 1.43 -3.09 -1.44
N ARG A 7 2.76 -3.15 -1.32
CA ARG A 7 3.53 -4.38 -1.52
C ARG A 7 4.59 -4.57 -0.44
N THR A 8 5.03 -5.81 -0.29
CA THR A 8 6.22 -6.13 0.50
C THR A 8 7.50 -5.93 -0.33
N ARG A 9 8.64 -5.74 0.33
CA ARG A 9 9.93 -5.78 -0.36
C ARG A 9 10.31 -7.23 -0.66
N SER A 10 10.78 -7.45 -1.89
CA SER A 10 11.20 -8.77 -2.35
C SER A 10 12.37 -9.30 -1.51
N GLY A 11 12.41 -10.62 -1.34
CA GLY A 11 13.47 -11.28 -0.59
C GLY A 11 13.46 -11.02 0.92
N ARG A 12 12.39 -10.48 1.50
CA ARG A 12 12.29 -10.22 2.95
C ARG A 12 12.55 -11.43 3.85
N HIS A 13 12.28 -12.66 3.37
CA HIS A 13 12.52 -13.90 4.11
C HIS A 13 13.70 -14.73 3.56
N LYS A 14 14.42 -14.24 2.54
CA LYS A 14 15.54 -14.99 1.92
C LYS A 14 16.88 -14.57 2.50
N ARG A 15 17.78 -15.54 2.73
CA ARG A 15 19.20 -15.34 3.10
C ARG A 15 19.38 -14.32 4.24
N LEU A 16 18.54 -14.39 5.28
CA LEU A 16 18.53 -13.42 6.38
C LEU A 16 19.84 -13.38 7.17
N TRP A 17 20.52 -14.52 7.28
CA TRP A 17 21.81 -14.65 7.94
C TRP A 17 22.93 -13.81 7.31
N LYS A 18 22.87 -13.55 6.00
CA LYS A 18 23.83 -12.66 5.30
C LYS A 18 23.50 -11.18 5.46
N LYS A 19 22.33 -10.82 5.99
CA LYS A 19 21.80 -9.45 5.94
C LYS A 19 22.01 -8.74 7.27
N LYS A 20 22.59 -7.54 7.19
CA LYS A 20 22.70 -6.61 8.31
C LYS A 20 21.32 -6.24 8.86
N GLU A 21 21.25 -5.91 10.14
CA GLU A 21 20.00 -5.59 10.84
C GLU A 21 19.21 -4.45 10.18
N ASN A 22 19.88 -3.36 9.80
CA ASN A 22 19.25 -2.23 9.10
C ASN A 22 18.56 -2.65 7.80
N LEU A 23 19.16 -3.58 7.05
CA LEU A 23 18.56 -4.12 5.83
C LEU A 23 17.35 -5.00 6.17
N ARG A 24 17.43 -5.82 7.23
CA ARG A 24 16.31 -6.63 7.72
C ARG A 24 15.14 -5.75 8.15
N ARG A 25 15.40 -4.64 8.86
CA ARG A 25 14.40 -3.62 9.22
C ARG A 25 13.71 -3.05 7.98
N ARG A 26 14.49 -2.59 7.00
CA ARG A 26 13.94 -2.03 5.75
C ARG A 26 13.11 -3.04 4.96
N LEU A 27 13.53 -4.31 4.93
CA LEU A 27 12.82 -5.38 4.21
C LEU A 27 11.48 -5.77 4.83
N ARG A 28 11.30 -5.57 6.14
CA ARG A 28 10.02 -5.84 6.83
C ARG A 28 8.94 -4.80 6.53
N GLN A 29 9.33 -3.61 6.08
CA GLN A 29 8.41 -2.51 5.82
C GLN A 29 7.59 -2.73 4.56
N HIS A 30 6.30 -2.40 4.64
CA HIS A 30 5.42 -2.26 3.49
C HIS A 30 5.73 -0.97 2.75
N VAL A 31 5.71 -1.02 1.41
CA VAL A 31 5.97 0.13 0.54
C VAL A 31 4.86 0.26 -0.48
N PHE A 32 4.58 1.49 -0.89
CA PHE A 32 3.66 1.74 -1.99
C PHE A 32 4.28 1.37 -3.34
N CYS A 33 3.42 1.00 -4.29
CA CYS A 33 3.76 0.93 -5.70
C CYS A 33 3.90 2.32 -6.31
N ASN A 34 4.68 2.43 -7.39
CA ASN A 34 4.74 3.67 -8.15
C ASN A 34 3.45 3.89 -8.97
N SER A 35 3.34 5.04 -9.64
CA SER A 35 2.14 5.42 -10.40
C SER A 35 1.85 4.47 -11.57
N THR A 36 2.88 4.05 -12.31
CA THR A 36 2.73 3.18 -13.48
C THR A 36 2.34 1.75 -13.09
N GLN A 37 2.96 1.20 -12.03
CA GLN A 37 2.59 -0.10 -11.45
C GLN A 37 1.17 -0.10 -10.92
N SER A 38 0.77 0.99 -10.25
CA SER A 38 -0.61 1.12 -9.73
C SER A 38 -1.62 1.17 -10.87
N TRP A 39 -1.32 1.89 -11.95
CA TRP A 39 -2.18 1.93 -13.14
C TRP A 39 -2.29 0.55 -13.82
N LEU A 40 -1.19 -0.18 -13.93
CA LEU A 40 -1.19 -1.54 -14.47
C LEU A 40 -2.03 -2.48 -13.60
N LEU A 41 -1.87 -2.43 -12.28
CA LEU A 41 -2.65 -3.24 -11.33
C LEU A 41 -4.15 -2.91 -11.42
N ASP A 42 -4.51 -1.63 -11.51
CA ASP A 42 -5.90 -1.19 -11.70
C ASP A 42 -6.53 -1.74 -12.99
N LYS A 43 -5.72 -2.03 -14.02
CA LYS A 43 -6.18 -2.65 -15.27
C LYS A 43 -6.29 -4.17 -15.18
N MET A 44 -5.43 -4.82 -14.39
CA MET A 44 -5.42 -6.27 -14.24
C MET A 44 -6.47 -6.79 -13.26
N VAL A 45 -7.00 -5.94 -12.37
CA VAL A 45 -8.04 -6.34 -11.41
C VAL A 45 -9.43 -5.89 -11.85
N THR A 46 -10.43 -6.69 -11.49
CA THR A 46 -11.85 -6.36 -11.71
C THR A 46 -12.35 -5.33 -10.70
N LYS A 47 -13.54 -4.75 -10.95
CA LYS A 47 -14.18 -3.79 -10.03
C LYS A 47 -14.41 -4.37 -8.63
N TYR A 48 -14.62 -5.68 -8.51
CA TYR A 48 -14.82 -6.38 -7.24
C TYR A 48 -13.73 -6.08 -6.21
N TRP A 49 -12.46 -6.05 -6.65
CA TRP A 49 -11.32 -5.81 -5.77
C TRP A 49 -11.10 -4.34 -5.38
N ARG A 50 -11.76 -3.42 -6.08
CA ARG A 50 -11.65 -1.97 -5.85
C ARG A 50 -12.78 -1.40 -5.02
N GLN A 51 -13.78 -2.23 -4.69
CA GLN A 51 -14.89 -1.82 -3.86
C GLN A 51 -14.42 -1.64 -2.40
N PRO A 52 -14.86 -0.58 -1.69
CA PRO A 52 -14.62 -0.45 -0.25
C PRO A 52 -15.18 -1.65 0.51
N ARG A 53 -14.38 -2.20 1.42
CA ARG A 53 -14.77 -3.32 2.28
C ARG A 53 -14.51 -2.93 3.74
N TYR A 54 -15.42 -3.33 4.60
CA TYR A 54 -15.35 -3.10 6.04
C TYR A 54 -15.27 -4.47 6.70
N TYR A 55 -14.05 -4.88 7.04
CA TYR A 55 -13.80 -6.12 7.76
C TYR A 55 -13.68 -5.83 9.24
N VAL A 56 -14.04 -6.80 10.08
CA VAL A 56 -13.84 -6.70 11.53
C VAL A 56 -12.34 -6.70 11.81
N ASP A 57 -11.87 -5.73 12.59
CA ASP A 57 -10.47 -5.55 13.01
C ASP A 57 -9.45 -5.43 11.86
N ASP A 58 -9.79 -4.72 10.77
CA ASP A 58 -8.83 -4.48 9.68
C ASP A 58 -7.75 -3.45 10.08
N PRO A 59 -6.47 -3.86 10.21
CA PRO A 59 -5.39 -2.92 10.54
C PRO A 59 -5.15 -1.88 9.43
N TYR A 60 -5.70 -2.07 8.23
CA TYR A 60 -5.54 -1.17 7.10
C TYR A 60 -6.67 -0.15 6.92
N GLU A 61 -7.76 -0.27 7.68
CA GLU A 61 -8.94 0.59 7.55
C GLU A 61 -8.61 2.11 7.58
N PRO A 62 -7.74 2.61 8.48
CA PRO A 62 -7.39 4.04 8.51
C PRO A 62 -6.71 4.55 7.24
N TYR A 63 -6.09 3.66 6.45
CA TYR A 63 -5.34 4.01 5.24
C TYR A 63 -6.17 3.96 3.95
N HIS A 64 -7.43 3.54 4.03
CA HIS A 64 -8.33 3.52 2.87
C HIS A 64 -8.71 4.94 2.42
N THR A 65 -8.65 5.92 3.32
CA THR A 65 -8.77 7.35 3.02
C THR A 65 -7.41 8.03 3.01
N ARG A 66 -7.19 8.92 2.04
CA ARG A 66 -5.98 9.73 1.91
C ARG A 66 -6.32 11.20 2.05
N GLU A 67 -6.61 11.62 3.28
CA GLU A 67 -6.95 13.01 3.60
C GLU A 67 -5.70 13.91 3.71
N GLU A 68 -4.54 13.31 3.91
CA GLU A 68 -3.24 13.99 4.02
C GLU A 68 -2.71 14.52 2.67
N PHE A 69 -3.17 13.97 1.55
CA PHE A 69 -2.74 14.42 0.22
C PHE A 69 -3.75 15.41 -0.36
N LEU A 70 -3.28 16.64 -0.64
CA LEU A 70 -4.08 17.74 -1.22
C LEU A 70 -4.92 17.30 -2.43
N ILE A 71 -4.37 16.45 -3.30
CA ILE A 71 -4.97 16.02 -4.57
C ILE A 71 -6.09 14.99 -4.36
N THR A 72 -6.03 14.17 -3.30
CA THR A 72 -6.98 13.07 -3.06
C THR A 72 -7.91 13.32 -1.89
N ARG A 73 -7.82 14.50 -1.29
CA ARG A 73 -8.60 14.90 -0.13
C ARG A 73 -10.07 15.08 -0.49
N LYS A 74 -10.97 14.56 0.36
CA LYS A 74 -12.41 14.71 0.18
C LYS A 74 -13.03 15.82 1.04
N LYS A 75 -12.43 16.14 2.19
CA LYS A 75 -12.91 17.18 3.11
C LYS A 75 -12.18 18.51 2.88
N PRO A 76 -12.84 19.68 3.00
CA PRO A 76 -12.19 20.99 2.97
C PRO A 76 -11.24 21.19 4.19
N LEU A 77 -10.33 22.17 4.13
CA LEU A 77 -9.45 22.48 5.28
C LEU A 77 -10.33 23.26 6.28
N PRO A 78 -10.18 23.03 7.60
CA PRO A 78 -10.80 23.91 8.59
C PRO A 78 -10.27 25.35 8.44
#